data_AF-A0A919S6C8-F1
#
_entry.id   AF-A0A919S6C8-F1
#
_cell.length_a   1.000
_cell.length_b   1.000
_cell.length_c   1.000
_cell.angle_alpha   90.00
_cell.angle_beta   90.00
_cell.angle_gamma   90.00
#
_symmetry.space_group_name_H-M   'P 1'
#
loop_
_entity.id
_entity.type
_entity.pdbx_description
1 polymer ?
#
loop_
_entity_poly.entity_id
_entity_poly.type
_entity_poly.pdbx_seq_one_letter_code
_entity_poly.pdbx_strand_id
1 'polypeptide(L)'
;METLEVAMHRRFRSLRTLAAVLVLAVPAAVVAVTPVAGAAAPAVAGLQAETLVPTPPMGFNDGNAFGCEVGEELIRETADAMVAAGLAAAEYSYVNIDDCWSAKTPGCGRPTGS
;
A
#
# COMPACT_ATOMS: atom_id res chain seq x y z
N MET A 1 19.90 -52.19 26.77
CA MET A 1 20.08 -51.51 25.47
C MET A 1 19.54 -50.09 25.62
N GLU A 2 20.21 -49.31 26.46
CA GLU A 2 19.69 -48.08 27.10
C GLU A 2 20.70 -46.92 27.00
N THR A 3 21.62 -46.95 26.03
CA THR A 3 22.84 -46.12 26.11
C THR A 3 23.25 -45.41 24.82
N LEU A 4 22.44 -45.39 23.76
CA LEU A 4 22.86 -44.80 22.47
C LEU A 4 22.09 -43.55 22.00
N GLU A 5 20.88 -43.25 22.50
CA GLU A 5 20.13 -42.05 22.05
C GLU A 5 20.48 -40.74 22.80
N VAL A 6 20.94 -40.82 24.05
CA VAL A 6 21.22 -39.62 24.87
C VAL A 6 22.55 -38.93 24.48
N ALA A 7 23.40 -39.59 23.69
CA ALA A 7 24.74 -39.13 23.33
C ALA A 7 24.79 -38.09 22.20
N MET A 8 23.72 -37.93 21.40
CA MET A 8 23.73 -36.97 20.27
C MET A 8 23.30 -35.55 20.69
N HIS A 9 22.43 -35.40 21.69
CA HIS A 9 21.94 -34.10 22.15
C HIS A 9 22.95 -33.31 23.01
N ARG A 10 24.06 -33.92 23.43
CA ARG A 10 25.08 -33.26 24.27
C ARG A 10 26.23 -32.65 23.48
N ARG A 11 26.34 -32.96 22.18
CA ARG A 11 27.46 -32.50 21.33
C ARG A 11 27.28 -31.10 20.72
N PHE A 12 26.05 -30.57 20.67
CA PHE A 12 25.82 -29.23 20.11
C PHE A 12 25.55 -28.12 21.15
N ARG A 13 25.37 -28.50 22.43
CA ARG A 13 25.21 -27.54 23.53
C ARG A 13 26.56 -27.08 24.13
N SER A 14 27.66 -27.65 23.66
CA SER A 14 29.02 -27.50 24.21
C SER A 14 29.89 -26.40 23.56
N LEU A 15 29.38 -25.64 22.58
CA LEU A 15 30.12 -24.52 21.96
C LEU A 15 29.69 -23.13 22.45
N ARG A 16 28.95 -23.03 23.56
CA ARG A 16 28.39 -21.75 24.05
C ARG A 16 29.14 -21.09 25.21
N THR A 17 30.29 -21.61 25.67
CA THR A 17 30.90 -21.14 26.93
C THR A 17 32.42 -20.96 26.91
N LEU A 18 33.02 -20.45 25.83
CA LEU A 18 34.43 -20.01 25.86
C LEU A 18 34.67 -18.87 24.86
N ALA A 19 34.32 -17.63 25.24
CA ALA A 19 34.94 -16.39 24.76
C ALA A 19 34.28 -15.15 25.40
N ALA A 20 33.93 -15.24 26.68
CA ALA A 20 33.65 -14.04 27.45
C ALA A 20 34.97 -13.56 28.08
N VAL A 21 35.25 -12.27 27.90
CA VAL A 21 36.24 -11.45 28.62
C VAL A 21 37.68 -11.50 28.09
N LEU A 22 38.10 -10.47 27.33
CA LEU A 22 39.08 -9.45 27.78
C LEU A 22 39.69 -8.66 26.59
N VAL A 23 39.04 -7.59 26.10
CA VAL A 23 39.76 -6.36 25.70
C VAL A 23 38.90 -5.15 26.08
N LEU A 24 39.55 -4.24 26.80
CA LEU A 24 39.06 -3.08 27.53
C LEU A 24 39.05 -1.82 26.63
N ALA A 25 38.03 -0.95 26.80
CA ALA A 25 38.02 0.52 26.57
C ALA A 25 38.41 1.11 25.18
N VAL A 26 37.46 1.58 24.33
CA VAL A 26 36.90 2.99 24.20
C VAL A 26 37.84 3.94 23.40
N PRO A 27 37.42 4.94 22.57
CA PRO A 27 36.09 5.55 22.34
C PRO A 27 35.65 5.80 20.87
N ALA A 28 34.39 6.22 20.75
CA ALA A 28 33.88 7.27 19.84
C ALA A 28 34.09 7.16 18.32
N ALA A 29 33.09 6.58 17.65
CA ALA A 29 32.50 7.18 16.45
C ALA A 29 31.12 6.57 16.23
N VAL A 30 30.14 6.97 17.07
CA VAL A 30 28.75 6.86 16.64
C VAL A 30 28.63 7.87 15.50
N VAL A 31 28.64 7.37 14.27
CA VAL A 31 28.21 8.15 13.11
C VAL A 31 26.77 8.53 13.42
N ALA A 32 26.57 9.77 13.86
CA ALA A 32 25.27 10.36 13.95
C ALA A 32 24.73 10.40 12.52
N VAL A 33 23.92 9.41 12.16
CA VAL A 33 23.05 9.48 11.00
C VAL A 33 22.09 10.61 11.31
N THR A 34 22.40 11.80 10.81
CA THR A 34 21.46 12.91 10.83
C THR A 34 20.29 12.47 9.95
N PRO A 35 19.05 12.42 10.47
CA PRO A 35 17.92 12.37 9.57
C PRO A 35 17.96 13.67 8.78
N VAL A 36 18.12 13.57 7.46
CA VAL A 36 17.77 14.68 6.57
C VAL A 36 16.28 14.92 6.83
N ALA A 37 15.97 15.97 7.57
CA ALA A 37 14.59 16.39 7.79
C ALA A 37 14.02 16.70 6.41
N GLY A 38 13.20 15.78 5.89
CA GLY A 38 12.47 15.99 4.65
C GLY A 38 11.71 17.30 4.78
N ALA A 39 11.85 18.18 3.78
CA ALA A 39 11.13 19.43 3.72
C ALA A 39 9.63 19.14 3.85
N ALA A 40 9.04 19.51 4.99
CA ALA A 40 7.60 19.50 5.14
C ALA A 40 7.03 20.54 4.18
N ALA A 41 6.33 20.07 3.14
CA ALA A 41 5.53 20.93 2.29
C ALA A 41 4.50 21.68 3.17
N PRO A 42 4.12 22.93 2.85
CA PRO A 42 3.14 23.65 3.63
C PRO A 42 1.81 22.90 3.53
N ALA A 43 1.23 22.55 4.68
CA ALA A 43 -0.11 22.02 4.72
C ALA A 43 -1.07 23.13 4.25
N VAL A 44 -1.75 22.90 3.13
CA VAL A 44 -2.87 23.73 2.71
C VAL A 44 -4.01 23.53 3.71
N ALA A 45 -4.17 24.49 4.62
CA ALA A 45 -5.32 24.53 5.50
C ALA A 45 -6.59 24.75 4.66
N GLY A 46 -7.45 23.74 4.57
CA GLY A 46 -8.69 23.86 3.79
C GLY A 46 -9.55 22.62 3.59
N LEU A 47 -9.10 21.42 3.97
CA LEU A 47 -9.98 20.25 3.99
C LEU A 47 -10.45 20.03 5.43
N GLN A 48 -11.77 20.09 5.62
CA GLN A 48 -12.40 19.47 6.79
C GLN A 48 -11.78 18.08 6.94
N ALA A 49 -11.41 17.69 8.16
CA ALA A 49 -10.92 16.35 8.43
C ALA A 49 -12.09 15.36 8.30
N GLU A 50 -12.62 15.23 7.08
CA GLU A 50 -13.24 14.02 6.57
C GLU A 50 -12.29 12.88 6.93
N THR A 51 -12.87 11.79 7.44
CA THR A 51 -12.13 10.65 7.93
C THR A 51 -11.12 10.21 6.87
N LEU A 52 -9.84 10.56 7.05
CA LEU A 52 -8.81 10.24 6.08
C LEU A 52 -8.78 8.73 5.96
N VAL A 53 -9.11 8.22 4.78
CA VAL A 53 -9.02 6.80 4.50
C VAL A 53 -7.54 6.43 4.68
N PRO A 54 -7.20 5.47 5.56
CA PRO A 54 -5.82 5.22 5.98
C PRO A 54 -4.91 4.78 4.84
N THR A 55 -5.48 4.32 3.73
CA THR A 55 -4.81 3.95 2.49
C THR A 55 -5.51 4.62 1.31
N PRO A 56 -4.78 5.08 0.29
CA PRO A 56 -5.38 5.58 -0.94
C PRO A 56 -6.31 4.52 -1.56
N PRO A 57 -7.52 4.88 -2.03
CA PRO A 57 -8.36 3.95 -2.76
C PRO A 57 -7.70 3.60 -4.11
N MET A 58 -7.69 2.32 -4.45
CA MET A 58 -7.07 1.81 -5.68
C MET A 58 -8.12 1.16 -6.56
N GLY A 59 -8.09 1.45 -7.86
CA GLY A 59 -9.10 0.95 -8.79
C GLY A 59 -8.88 1.39 -10.23
N PHE A 60 -9.95 1.28 -10.99
CA PHE A 60 -10.04 1.65 -12.40
C PHE A 60 -11.01 2.83 -12.58
N ASN A 61 -10.78 3.63 -13.62
CA ASN A 61 -11.68 4.69 -14.08
C ASN A 61 -11.73 4.62 -15.61
N ASP A 62 -12.94 4.55 -16.16
CA ASP A 62 -13.23 4.40 -17.59
C ASP A 62 -12.90 5.66 -18.41
N GLY A 63 -13.10 6.84 -17.84
CA GLY A 63 -12.79 8.13 -18.48
C GLY A 63 -11.33 8.26 -18.94
N ASN A 64 -10.39 7.58 -18.29
CA ASN A 64 -8.97 7.58 -18.66
C ASN A 64 -8.68 6.96 -20.04
N ALA A 65 -9.52 6.05 -20.52
CA ALA A 65 -9.30 5.30 -21.75
C ALA A 65 -10.45 5.42 -22.76
N PHE A 66 -11.70 5.53 -22.28
CA PHE A 66 -12.90 5.38 -23.08
C PHE A 66 -13.69 6.70 -23.25
N GLY A 67 -13.40 7.73 -22.45
CA GLY A 67 -14.14 8.99 -22.51
C GLY A 67 -15.64 8.77 -22.31
N CYS A 68 -16.46 9.18 -23.29
CA CYS A 68 -17.93 9.03 -23.24
C CYS A 68 -18.43 7.74 -23.90
N GLU A 69 -17.56 6.82 -24.31
CA GLU A 69 -17.91 5.50 -24.85
C GLU A 69 -18.13 4.48 -23.72
N VAL A 70 -19.00 4.83 -22.75
CA VAL A 70 -19.28 4.02 -21.57
C VAL A 70 -20.61 3.25 -21.70
N GLY A 71 -20.64 2.00 -21.23
CA GLY A 71 -21.84 1.15 -21.22
C GLY A 71 -21.76 0.02 -20.21
N GLU A 72 -22.90 -0.62 -19.92
CA GLU A 72 -23.01 -1.71 -18.94
C GLU A 72 -22.06 -2.87 -19.24
N GLU A 73 -21.96 -3.28 -20.50
CA GLU A 73 -21.09 -4.38 -20.95
C GLU A 73 -19.62 -4.07 -20.66
N LEU A 74 -19.13 -2.89 -21.07
CA LEU A 74 -17.77 -2.45 -20.79
C LEU A 74 -17.42 -2.50 -19.30
N ILE A 75 -18.31 -1.98 -18.44
CA ILE A 75 -18.06 -1.94 -16.99
C ILE A 75 -18.03 -3.35 -16.39
N ARG A 76 -18.92 -4.25 -16.83
CA ARG A 76 -18.93 -5.65 -16.38
C ARG A 76 -17.68 -6.40 -16.84
N GLU A 77 -17.35 -6.31 -18.12
CA GLU A 77 -16.15 -6.96 -18.67
C GLU A 77 -14.87 -6.43 -18.03
N THR A 78 -14.82 -5.14 -17.71
CA THR A 78 -13.69 -4.55 -16.99
C THR A 78 -13.57 -5.11 -15.57
N ALA A 79 -14.70 -5.24 -14.85
CA ALA A 79 -14.71 -5.85 -13.52
C ALA A 79 -14.25 -7.32 -13.56
N ASP A 80 -14.74 -8.10 -14.53
CA ASP A 80 -14.34 -9.49 -14.73
C ASP A 80 -12.85 -9.60 -15.10
N ALA A 81 -12.35 -8.71 -15.96
CA ALA A 81 -10.94 -8.64 -16.33
C ALA A 81 -10.05 -8.26 -15.14
N MET A 82 -10.49 -7.35 -14.26
CA MET A 82 -9.76 -7.00 -13.04
C MET A 82 -9.63 -8.19 -12.08
N VAL A 83 -10.67 -9.02 -11.97
CA VAL A 83 -10.61 -10.26 -11.19
C VAL A 83 -9.69 -11.28 -11.86
N ALA A 84 -9.86 -11.53 -13.16
CA ALA A 84 -9.08 -12.50 -13.93
C ALA A 84 -7.57 -12.15 -13.96
N ALA A 85 -7.24 -10.87 -14.01
CA ALA A 85 -5.86 -10.37 -13.94
C ALA A 85 -5.27 -10.35 -12.52
N GLY A 86 -6.06 -10.69 -11.50
CA GLY A 86 -5.63 -10.68 -10.09
C GLY A 86 -5.52 -9.28 -9.48
N LEU A 87 -6.03 -8.23 -10.15
CA LEU A 87 -6.00 -6.86 -9.64
C LEU A 87 -6.89 -6.71 -8.41
N ALA A 88 -8.05 -7.37 -8.40
CA ALA A 88 -8.93 -7.42 -7.23
C ALA A 88 -8.22 -8.05 -6.00
N ALA A 89 -7.39 -9.08 -6.22
CA ALA A 89 -6.58 -9.69 -5.17
C ALA A 89 -5.41 -8.80 -4.71
N ALA A 90 -4.99 -7.85 -5.56
CA ALA A 90 -4.04 -6.79 -5.24
C ALA A 90 -4.70 -5.52 -4.68
N GLU A 91 -5.93 -5.61 -4.16
CA GLU A 91 -6.69 -4.53 -3.53
C GLU A 91 -7.18 -3.41 -4.48
N TYR A 92 -7.15 -3.64 -5.81
CA TYR A 92 -7.84 -2.77 -6.76
C TYR A 92 -9.34 -3.11 -6.77
N SER A 93 -10.09 -2.44 -5.91
CA SER A 93 -11.46 -2.80 -5.54
C SER A 93 -12.53 -1.88 -6.12
N TYR A 94 -12.14 -0.76 -6.73
CA TYR A 94 -13.08 0.21 -7.29
C TYR A 94 -13.11 0.16 -8.82
N VAL A 95 -14.33 0.19 -9.38
CA VAL A 95 -14.59 0.40 -10.81
C VAL A 95 -15.40 1.69 -10.93
N ASN A 96 -14.71 2.79 -11.21
CA ASN A 96 -15.33 4.10 -11.31
C ASN A 96 -15.93 4.28 -12.71
N ILE A 97 -17.19 4.72 -12.74
CA ILE A 97 -17.88 5.18 -13.93
C ILE A 97 -17.81 6.72 -13.89
N ASP A 98 -17.12 7.30 -14.86
CA ASP A 98 -16.86 8.74 -14.96
C ASP A 98 -18.05 9.45 -15.65
N ASP A 99 -17.79 10.47 -16.48
CA ASP A 99 -18.81 11.23 -17.19
C ASP A 99 -19.66 10.40 -18.18
N CYS A 100 -20.74 11.01 -18.70
CA CYS A 100 -21.57 10.47 -19.79
C CYS A 100 -22.39 9.20 -19.47
N TRP A 101 -22.39 8.68 -18.23
CA TRP A 101 -23.21 7.53 -17.83
C TRP A 101 -24.72 7.80 -17.78
N SER A 102 -25.12 9.05 -17.51
CA SER A 102 -26.52 9.42 -17.32
C SER A 102 -27.14 9.99 -18.59
N ALA A 103 -28.45 9.80 -18.75
CA ALA A 103 -29.21 10.48 -19.77
C ALA A 103 -29.13 12.00 -19.56
N LYS A 104 -28.93 12.76 -20.65
CA LYS A 104 -28.95 14.22 -20.61
C LYS A 104 -30.34 14.69 -20.19
N THR A 105 -30.47 15.13 -18.94
CA THR A 105 -31.68 15.80 -18.46
C THR A 105 -31.57 17.29 -18.79
N PRO A 106 -32.52 17.87 -19.55
CA PRO A 106 -32.55 19.31 -19.75
C PRO A 106 -32.64 20.01 -18.38
N GLY A 107 -31.64 20.84 -18.05
CA GLY A 107 -31.58 21.57 -16.78
C GLY A 107 -30.62 21.02 -15.72
N CYS A 108 -29.93 19.90 -15.96
CA CYS A 108 -28.90 19.35 -15.05
C CYS A 108 -27.52 20.05 -15.19
N GLY A 109 -27.42 21.13 -15.97
CA GLY A 109 -26.20 21.92 -16.13
C GLY A 109 -26.23 23.16 -15.24
N ARG A 110 -25.07 23.51 -14.65
CA ARG A 110 -24.83 24.78 -13.95
C ARG A 110 -25.52 25.92 -14.72
N PRO A 111 -26.37 26.75 -14.09
CA PRO A 111 -26.97 27.87 -14.79
C PRO A 111 -25.85 28.73 -15.36
N THR A 112 -25.69 28.69 -16.69
CA THR A 112 -24.82 29.61 -17.40
C THR A 112 -25.51 30.95 -17.28
N GLY A 113 -25.10 31.74 -16.30
CA GLY A 113 -25.58 33.10 -16.14
C GLY A 113 -25.28 33.87 -17.42
N SER A 114 -26.33 34.20 -18.15
CA SER A 114 -26.34 35.17 -19.25
C SER A 114 -27.25 36.32 -18.85
#